data_AF-A0A4Z1J2Q6-F1
#
_entry.id   AF-A0A4Z1J2Q6-F1
#
_cell.length_a   1.000
_cell.length_b   1.000
_cell.length_c   1.000
_cell.angle_alpha   90.00
_cell.angle_beta   90.00
_cell.angle_gamma   90.00
#
_symmetry.space_group_name_H-M   'P 1'
#
loop_
_entity.id
_entity.type
_entity.pdbx_description
1 polymer ?
#
loop_
_entity_poly.entity_id
_entity_poly.type
_entity_poly.pdbx_seq_one_letter_code
_entity_poly.pdbx_strand_id
1 'polypeptide(L)'
;MSSPDLGPLAMSQTKDDLVKHLNISAETYTLMAKETDVVYRWLISEKCHLKKNCKGKPPYDWSDIVEISKDEAMKLIVQNGTDQTAYYWNLAKPTVDCPNWIARWFLYHKFRYRDGDSQGYDYSSTEPSSSTSGYATYSSSQTYTPSSSYVSYTSLPISRESGQTKPYDPVRDL
;
A
#
# COMPACT_ATOMS: atom_id res chain seq x y z
N MET A 1 21.84 -18.01 -27.51
CA MET A 1 22.38 -17.54 -26.22
C MET A 1 21.53 -18.17 -25.15
N SER A 2 22.09 -19.01 -24.28
CA SER A 2 21.33 -19.63 -23.19
C SER A 2 20.99 -18.56 -22.16
N SER A 3 19.70 -18.34 -21.91
CA SER A 3 19.27 -17.48 -20.80
C SER A 3 19.82 -18.05 -19.48
N PRO A 4 20.35 -17.21 -18.58
CA PRO A 4 20.80 -17.68 -17.27
C PRO A 4 19.62 -18.34 -16.55
N ASP A 5 19.84 -19.56 -16.06
CA ASP A 5 18.83 -20.28 -15.28
C ASP A 5 18.79 -19.67 -13.87
N LEU A 6 17.94 -18.66 -13.70
CA LEU A 6 17.78 -17.97 -12.43
C LEU A 6 16.77 -18.72 -11.57
N GLY A 7 17.29 -19.38 -10.53
CA GLY A 7 16.46 -20.03 -9.52
C GLY A 7 15.53 -19.03 -8.81
N PRO A 8 14.40 -19.51 -8.26
CA PRO A 8 13.42 -18.65 -7.61
C PRO A 8 14.00 -17.97 -6.38
N LEU A 9 13.78 -16.65 -6.29
CA LEU A 9 14.09 -15.89 -5.09
C LEU A 9 12.97 -16.05 -4.06
N ALA A 10 13.32 -16.19 -2.78
CA ALA A 10 12.32 -16.24 -1.72
C ALA A 10 11.54 -14.91 -1.63
N MET A 11 10.24 -15.00 -1.36
CA MET A 11 9.35 -13.83 -1.26
C MET A 11 9.70 -12.88 -0.11
N SER A 12 10.53 -13.31 0.85
CA SER A 12 10.99 -12.49 1.96
C SER A 12 12.20 -11.62 1.63
N GLN A 13 12.82 -11.82 0.46
CA GLN A 13 14.04 -11.12 0.06
C GLN A 13 13.77 -9.66 -0.30
N THR A 14 14.81 -8.83 -0.21
CA THR A 14 14.66 -7.38 -0.42
C THR A 14 14.60 -7.02 -1.90
N LYS A 15 14.17 -5.78 -2.18
CA LYS A 15 14.26 -5.20 -3.52
C LYS A 15 15.69 -5.28 -4.07
N ASP A 16 16.68 -4.98 -3.24
CA ASP A 16 18.08 -4.95 -3.69
C ASP A 16 18.56 -6.35 -4.07
N ASP A 17 18.13 -7.37 -3.34
CA ASP A 17 18.40 -8.78 -3.66
C ASP A 17 17.77 -9.17 -5.00
N LEU A 18 16.52 -8.77 -5.26
CA LEU A 18 15.86 -9.02 -6.54
C LEU A 18 16.59 -8.30 -7.69
N VAL A 19 16.87 -7.02 -7.51
CA VAL A 19 17.52 -6.18 -8.54
C VAL A 19 18.89 -6.75 -8.90
N LYS A 20 19.66 -7.18 -7.90
CA LYS A 20 20.95 -7.84 -8.08
C LYS A 20 20.82 -9.22 -8.72
N HIS A 21 19.84 -10.02 -8.31
CA HIS A 21 19.63 -11.38 -8.80
C HIS A 21 19.16 -11.41 -10.26
N LEU A 22 18.29 -10.48 -10.65
CA LEU A 22 17.82 -10.32 -12.03
C LEU A 22 18.76 -9.46 -12.89
N ASN A 23 19.76 -8.82 -12.28
CA ASN A 23 20.66 -7.86 -12.92
C ASN A 23 19.90 -6.77 -13.71
N ILE A 24 18.87 -6.19 -13.08
CA ILE A 24 18.01 -5.16 -13.69
C ILE A 24 18.44 -3.75 -13.26
N SER A 25 18.16 -2.75 -14.10
CA SER A 25 18.33 -1.35 -13.71
C SER A 25 17.16 -0.87 -12.82
N ALA A 26 17.36 0.24 -12.12
CA ALA A 26 16.29 0.89 -11.35
C ALA A 26 15.11 1.33 -12.24
N GLU A 27 15.38 1.72 -13.48
CA GLU A 27 14.35 2.10 -14.47
C GLU A 27 13.50 0.90 -14.87
N THR A 28 14.14 -0.22 -15.22
CA THR A 28 13.46 -1.48 -15.54
C THR A 28 12.63 -1.97 -14.36
N TYR A 29 13.19 -1.95 -13.14
CA TYR A 29 12.44 -2.30 -11.93
C TYR A 29 11.17 -1.44 -11.79
N THR A 30 11.28 -0.14 -12.04
CA THR A 30 10.15 0.79 -11.93
C THR A 30 9.06 0.48 -12.96
N LEU A 31 9.44 0.11 -14.20
CA LEU A 31 8.49 -0.34 -15.22
C LEU A 31 7.78 -1.63 -14.80
N MET A 32 8.53 -2.63 -14.34
CA MET A 32 7.96 -3.90 -13.87
C MET A 32 7.01 -3.70 -12.68
N ALA A 33 7.36 -2.79 -11.76
CA ALA A 33 6.51 -2.43 -10.63
C ALA A 33 5.21 -1.72 -11.09
N LYS A 34 5.28 -0.84 -12.09
CA LYS A 34 4.10 -0.18 -12.69
C LYS A 34 3.18 -1.17 -13.40
N GLU A 35 3.73 -2.09 -14.18
CA GLU A 35 2.97 -3.18 -14.82
C GLU A 35 2.25 -4.03 -13.77
N THR A 36 2.95 -4.35 -12.67
CA THR A 36 2.36 -5.06 -11.53
C THR A 36 1.25 -4.26 -10.85
N ASP A 37 1.39 -2.93 -10.73
CA ASP A 37 0.39 -2.06 -10.10
C ASP A 37 -0.97 -2.12 -10.82
N VAL A 38 -0.96 -2.17 -12.16
CA VAL A 38 -2.18 -2.32 -12.96
C VAL A 38 -2.93 -3.59 -12.59
N VAL A 39 -2.22 -4.72 -12.50
CA VAL A 39 -2.81 -6.03 -12.18
C VAL A 39 -3.21 -6.11 -10.70
N TYR A 40 -2.45 -5.47 -9.81
CA TYR A 40 -2.79 -5.33 -8.41
C TYR A 40 -4.14 -4.61 -8.23
N ARG A 41 -4.38 -3.51 -8.95
CA ARG A 41 -5.67 -2.80 -8.90
C ARG A 41 -6.81 -3.69 -9.39
N TRP A 42 -6.61 -4.45 -10.47
CA TRP A 42 -7.58 -5.43 -10.95
C TRP A 42 -7.90 -6.50 -9.88
N LEU A 43 -6.88 -7.03 -9.21
CA LEU A 43 -7.04 -8.03 -8.14
C LEU A 43 -7.93 -7.53 -7.00
N ILE A 44 -7.73 -6.28 -6.56
CA ILE A 44 -8.49 -5.72 -5.42
C ILE A 44 -9.83 -5.08 -5.81
N SER A 45 -10.12 -4.96 -7.11
CA SER A 45 -11.35 -4.32 -7.60
C SER A 45 -12.58 -5.22 -7.52
N GLU A 46 -12.41 -6.53 -7.71
CA GLU A 46 -13.52 -7.47 -7.78
C GLU A 46 -13.57 -8.41 -6.57
N LYS A 47 -14.77 -8.61 -6.02
CA LYS A 47 -14.98 -9.51 -4.87
C LYS A 47 -14.73 -10.98 -5.21
N CYS A 48 -14.81 -11.38 -6.48
CA CYS A 48 -14.58 -12.75 -6.92
C CYS A 48 -13.13 -13.22 -6.69
N HIS A 49 -12.17 -12.28 -6.61
CA HIS A 49 -10.76 -12.57 -6.32
C HIS A 49 -10.47 -12.78 -4.83
N LEU A 50 -11.45 -12.49 -3.96
CA LEU A 50 -11.32 -12.61 -2.52
C LEU A 50 -11.79 -13.99 -2.05
N LYS A 51 -11.13 -14.53 -1.02
CA LYS A 51 -11.59 -15.73 -0.34
C LYS A 51 -12.95 -15.46 0.31
N LYS A 52 -13.79 -16.49 0.36
CA LYS A 52 -15.15 -16.41 0.93
C LYS A 52 -15.19 -15.94 2.38
N ASN A 53 -14.11 -16.16 3.13
CA ASN A 53 -13.95 -15.76 4.53
C ASN A 53 -13.24 -14.41 4.71
N CYS A 54 -12.95 -13.68 3.62
CA CYS A 54 -12.38 -12.34 3.70
C CYS A 54 -13.37 -11.43 4.44
N LYS A 55 -12.88 -10.63 5.39
CA LYS A 55 -13.71 -9.76 6.26
C LYS A 55 -14.34 -8.56 5.51
N GLY A 56 -14.22 -8.53 4.18
CA GLY A 56 -15.04 -7.71 3.29
C GLY A 56 -14.72 -6.22 3.28
N LYS A 57 -13.67 -5.78 3.98
CA LYS A 57 -13.24 -4.38 3.98
C LYS A 57 -11.76 -4.30 3.60
N PRO A 58 -11.40 -3.48 2.59
CA PRO A 58 -10.02 -3.14 2.30
C PRO A 58 -9.33 -2.50 3.53
N PRO A 59 -7.99 -2.58 3.64
CA PRO A 59 -7.07 -3.22 2.70
C PRO A 59 -7.07 -4.76 2.81
N TYR A 60 -7.02 -5.47 1.66
CA TYR A 60 -7.10 -6.95 1.59
C TYR A 60 -5.73 -7.62 1.64
N ASP A 61 -5.40 -8.47 2.59
CA ASP A 61 -4.05 -9.06 2.65
C ASP A 61 -3.74 -10.02 1.48
N TRP A 62 -2.46 -10.30 1.24
CA TRP A 62 -2.06 -11.34 0.27
C TRP A 62 -2.71 -12.69 0.57
N SER A 63 -2.95 -12.98 1.86
CA SER A 63 -3.66 -14.18 2.30
C SER A 63 -5.16 -14.16 1.99
N ASP A 64 -5.75 -12.99 1.76
CA ASP A 64 -7.19 -12.84 1.48
C ASP A 64 -7.54 -13.11 0.03
N ILE A 65 -6.57 -13.07 -0.88
CA ILE A 65 -6.77 -13.37 -2.30
C ILE A 65 -6.79 -14.88 -2.52
N VAL A 66 -7.72 -15.38 -3.35
CA VAL A 66 -7.76 -16.81 -3.74
C VAL A 66 -6.54 -17.18 -4.60
N GLU A 67 -6.03 -18.41 -4.47
CA GLU A 67 -4.81 -18.83 -5.17
C GLU A 67 -4.96 -18.77 -6.70
N ILE A 68 -6.14 -19.12 -7.24
CA ILE A 68 -6.41 -19.05 -8.69
C ILE A 68 -6.24 -17.62 -9.22
N SER A 69 -6.76 -16.61 -8.50
CA SER A 69 -6.62 -15.21 -8.91
C SER A 69 -5.17 -14.72 -8.82
N LYS A 70 -4.36 -15.27 -7.89
CA LYS A 70 -2.92 -14.99 -7.86
C LYS A 70 -2.23 -15.56 -9.09
N ASP A 71 -2.55 -16.78 -9.48
CA ASP A 71 -1.99 -17.43 -10.66
C ASP A 71 -2.39 -16.70 -11.95
N GLU A 72 -3.65 -16.26 -12.06
CA GLU A 72 -4.13 -15.43 -13.17
C GLU A 72 -3.43 -14.08 -13.19
N ALA A 73 -3.29 -13.41 -12.04
CA ALA A 73 -2.55 -12.16 -11.95
C ALA A 73 -1.10 -12.30 -12.41
N MET A 74 -0.40 -13.38 -12.02
CA MET A 74 0.95 -13.64 -12.48
C MET A 74 1.01 -13.79 -14.00
N LYS A 75 0.05 -14.51 -14.61
CA LYS A 75 -0.02 -14.65 -16.08
C LYS A 75 -0.30 -13.31 -16.76
N LEU A 76 -1.21 -12.51 -16.21
CA LEU A 76 -1.54 -11.18 -16.75
C LEU A 76 -0.35 -10.22 -16.70
N ILE A 77 0.46 -10.26 -15.64
CA ILE A 77 1.69 -9.44 -15.57
C ILE A 77 2.64 -9.79 -16.71
N VAL A 78 2.86 -11.08 -16.95
CA VAL A 78 3.75 -11.55 -18.03
C VAL A 78 3.19 -11.15 -19.39
N GLN A 79 1.88 -11.25 -19.59
CA GLN A 79 1.21 -10.86 -20.85
C GLN A 79 1.22 -9.35 -21.09
N ASN A 80 1.10 -8.54 -20.04
CA ASN A 80 1.09 -7.09 -20.11
C ASN A 80 2.50 -6.48 -20.11
N GLY A 81 3.54 -7.31 -20.04
CA GLY A 81 4.93 -6.86 -20.09
C GLY A 81 5.22 -6.12 -21.40
N THR A 82 5.84 -4.95 -21.30
CA THR A 82 6.37 -4.21 -22.44
C THR A 82 7.57 -4.92 -23.05
N ASP A 83 7.97 -4.55 -24.28
CA ASP A 83 9.18 -5.10 -24.92
C ASP A 83 10.44 -4.98 -24.05
N GLN A 84 10.48 -3.97 -23.18
CA GLN A 84 11.59 -3.72 -22.25
C GLN A 84 11.59 -4.65 -21.03
N THR A 85 10.42 -5.10 -20.56
CA THR A 85 10.28 -5.91 -19.33
C THR A 85 10.00 -7.39 -19.63
N ALA A 86 9.48 -7.70 -20.82
CA ALA A 86 9.13 -9.05 -21.25
C ALA A 86 10.31 -10.03 -21.10
N TYR A 87 11.53 -9.60 -21.41
CA TYR A 87 12.72 -10.42 -21.19
C TYR A 87 12.84 -10.89 -19.75
N TYR A 88 12.69 -9.98 -18.78
CA TYR A 88 12.85 -10.27 -17.35
C TYR A 88 11.70 -11.11 -16.81
N TRP A 89 10.47 -10.87 -17.25
CA TRP A 89 9.34 -11.71 -16.90
C TRP A 89 9.54 -13.17 -17.34
N ASN A 90 10.15 -13.38 -18.51
CA ASN A 90 10.43 -14.70 -19.06
C ASN A 90 11.65 -15.40 -18.44
N LEU A 91 12.41 -14.75 -17.56
CA LEU A 91 13.49 -15.40 -16.80
C LEU A 91 12.95 -16.39 -15.75
N ALA A 92 11.72 -16.18 -15.28
CA ALA A 92 11.10 -17.10 -14.35
C ALA A 92 10.56 -18.33 -15.08
N LYS A 93 11.18 -19.49 -14.82
CA LYS A 93 10.65 -20.76 -15.30
C LYS A 93 9.33 -21.11 -14.59
N PRO A 94 8.25 -21.41 -15.33
CA PRO A 94 7.01 -21.87 -14.72
C PRO A 94 7.21 -23.20 -13.99
N THR A 95 6.60 -23.30 -12.81
CA THR A 95 6.54 -24.53 -12.01
C THR A 95 5.09 -24.91 -11.77
N VAL A 96 4.84 -26.14 -11.30
CA VAL A 96 3.48 -26.63 -11.01
C VAL A 96 2.76 -25.72 -10.00
N ASP A 97 3.49 -25.19 -9.01
CA ASP A 97 2.92 -24.39 -7.91
C ASP A 97 3.04 -22.88 -8.12
N CYS A 98 3.81 -22.44 -9.11
CA CYS A 98 4.07 -21.02 -9.34
C CYS A 98 4.31 -20.76 -10.83
N PRO A 99 3.36 -20.12 -11.53
CA PRO A 99 3.49 -19.84 -12.96
C PRO A 99 4.62 -18.84 -13.27
N ASN A 100 4.86 -17.89 -12.36
CA ASN A 100 5.97 -16.95 -12.50
C ASN A 100 6.42 -16.40 -11.14
N TRP A 101 7.60 -16.82 -10.66
CA TRP A 101 8.08 -16.45 -9.34
C TRP A 101 8.46 -14.97 -9.22
N ILE A 102 8.89 -14.33 -10.33
CA ILE A 102 9.23 -12.90 -10.36
C ILE A 102 7.94 -12.08 -10.20
N ALA A 103 6.90 -12.40 -10.98
CA ALA A 103 5.60 -11.75 -10.86
C ALA A 103 4.98 -11.95 -9.46
N ARG A 104 5.12 -13.15 -8.90
CA ARG A 104 4.70 -13.45 -7.52
C ARG A 104 5.41 -12.57 -6.50
N TRP A 105 6.72 -12.37 -6.66
CA TRP A 105 7.51 -11.51 -5.78
C TRP A 105 7.01 -10.07 -5.84
N PHE A 106 6.86 -9.51 -7.05
CA PHE A 106 6.39 -8.12 -7.21
C PHE A 106 4.99 -7.92 -6.62
N LEU A 107 4.07 -8.84 -6.90
CA LEU A 107 2.72 -8.79 -6.33
C LEU A 107 2.76 -8.84 -4.81
N TYR A 108 3.46 -9.81 -4.23
CA TYR A 108 3.55 -9.93 -2.77
C TYR A 108 4.10 -8.67 -2.10
N HIS A 109 5.16 -8.09 -2.67
CA HIS A 109 5.73 -6.85 -2.16
C HIS A 109 4.76 -5.68 -2.29
N LYS A 110 3.95 -5.62 -3.36
CA LYS A 110 2.90 -4.62 -3.50
C LYS A 110 1.82 -4.74 -2.43
N PHE A 111 1.45 -5.96 -2.04
CA PHE A 111 0.53 -6.20 -0.93
C PHE A 111 1.15 -5.85 0.44
N ARG A 112 2.46 -6.03 0.60
CA ARG A 112 3.17 -5.82 1.87
C ARG A 112 3.46 -4.36 2.20
N TYR A 113 3.73 -3.52 1.21
CA TYR A 113 4.18 -2.13 1.40
C TYR A 113 3.17 -1.08 0.95
N ARG A 114 1.87 -1.36 1.12
CA ARG A 114 0.77 -0.50 0.65
C ARG A 114 0.75 0.91 1.25
N ASP A 115 1.36 1.08 2.42
CA ASP A 115 1.19 2.26 3.27
C ASP A 115 2.15 3.43 2.96
N GLY A 116 2.79 3.46 1.78
CA GLY A 116 3.65 4.58 1.37
C GLY A 116 3.01 5.60 0.42
N ASP A 117 1.90 5.26 -0.22
CA ASP A 117 1.32 6.03 -1.34
C ASP A 117 -0.16 6.34 -1.10
N SER A 118 -0.46 6.82 0.11
CA SER A 118 -1.77 7.37 0.47
C SER A 118 -1.98 8.75 -0.16
N GLN A 119 -1.91 8.85 -1.48
CA GLN A 119 -2.47 9.99 -2.20
C GLN A 119 -3.75 9.54 -2.93
N GLY A 120 -4.81 9.40 -2.14
CA GLY A 120 -6.16 9.70 -2.59
C GLY A 120 -6.82 8.78 -3.62
N TYR A 121 -6.69 7.45 -3.51
CA TYR A 121 -7.69 6.57 -4.11
C TYR A 121 -8.91 6.53 -3.20
N ASP A 122 -9.71 7.59 -3.26
CA ASP A 122 -11.09 7.56 -2.81
C ASP A 122 -11.81 6.49 -3.65
N TYR A 123 -11.91 5.28 -3.10
CA TYR A 123 -12.79 4.24 -3.62
C TYR A 123 -14.23 4.65 -3.27
N SER A 124 -14.65 5.82 -3.77
CA SER A 124 -16.04 6.24 -3.73
C SER A 124 -16.77 5.36 -4.74
N SER A 125 -17.57 4.44 -4.21
CA SER A 125 -18.56 3.67 -4.96
C SER A 125 -19.23 4.55 -6.00
N THR A 126 -19.01 4.25 -7.27
CA THR A 126 -19.75 4.86 -8.38
C THR A 126 -21.18 4.31 -8.34
N GLU A 127 -22.02 4.85 -7.46
CA GLU A 127 -23.46 4.83 -7.73
C GLU A 127 -23.74 5.89 -8.81
N PRO A 128 -24.46 5.56 -9.90
CA PRO A 128 -24.79 6.52 -10.94
C PRO A 128 -25.85 7.48 -10.41
N SER A 129 -25.41 8.56 -9.78
CA SER A 129 -26.29 9.68 -9.43
C SER A 129 -26.70 10.38 -10.72
N SER A 130 -27.95 10.21 -11.12
CA SER A 130 -28.55 10.84 -12.27
C SER A 130 -28.39 12.36 -12.21
N SER A 131 -27.63 12.90 -13.16
CA SER A 131 -27.50 14.33 -13.40
C SER A 131 -28.87 14.93 -13.71
N THR A 132 -29.43 15.75 -12.81
CA THR A 132 -30.41 16.77 -13.18
C THR A 132 -29.82 18.14 -12.90
N SER A 133 -29.41 18.76 -14.01
CA SER A 133 -29.10 20.16 -14.21
C SER A 133 -30.13 21.10 -13.57
N GLY A 134 -29.68 22.21 -12.97
CA GLY A 134 -30.59 23.34 -12.73
C GLY A 134 -30.11 24.42 -11.76
N TYR A 135 -29.41 25.41 -12.31
CA TYR A 135 -29.42 26.83 -11.92
C TYR A 135 -28.84 27.26 -10.56
N ALA A 136 -27.75 28.03 -10.66
CA ALA A 136 -27.34 28.99 -9.65
C ALA A 136 -28.39 30.10 -9.53
N THR A 137 -28.81 30.45 -8.32
CA THR A 137 -29.51 31.70 -8.04
C THR A 137 -28.99 32.28 -6.73
N TYR A 138 -28.45 33.49 -6.83
CA TYR A 138 -28.05 34.34 -5.73
C TYR A 138 -29.24 34.62 -4.80
N SER A 139 -29.01 34.61 -3.48
CA SER A 139 -29.77 35.46 -2.57
C SER A 139 -28.95 35.80 -1.33
N SER A 140 -28.50 37.06 -1.32
CA SER A 140 -28.12 37.80 -0.13
C SER A 140 -29.33 37.93 0.79
N SER A 141 -29.11 37.72 2.09
CA SER A 141 -29.76 38.48 3.16
C SER A 141 -28.94 38.31 4.44
N GLN A 142 -28.12 39.31 4.73
CA GLN A 142 -27.61 39.56 6.06
C GLN A 142 -28.75 40.01 6.96
N THR A 143 -28.79 39.52 8.20
CA THR A 143 -29.41 40.25 9.31
C THR A 143 -28.42 40.26 10.47
N TYR A 144 -27.87 41.46 10.70
CA TYR A 144 -27.13 41.82 11.89
C TYR A 144 -28.06 41.81 13.11
N THR A 145 -27.58 41.30 14.24
CA THR A 145 -27.65 42.04 15.52
C THR A 145 -26.44 41.72 16.40
N PRO A 146 -26.00 42.65 17.27
CA PRO A 146 -24.68 42.64 17.91
C PRO A 146 -24.71 42.47 19.44
N SER A 147 -23.65 41.87 20.02
CA SER A 147 -23.17 42.10 21.40
C SER A 147 -21.83 41.39 21.56
N SER A 148 -20.68 42.07 21.61
CA SER A 148 -20.20 42.96 22.68
C SER A 148 -20.12 42.27 24.05
N SER A 149 -18.96 41.74 24.39
CA SER A 149 -18.12 42.34 25.45
C SER A 149 -16.81 41.56 25.64
N TYR A 150 -15.85 42.30 26.18
CA TYR A 150 -14.41 42.09 26.22
C TYR A 150 -13.94 41.24 27.42
N VAL A 151 -12.78 40.59 27.24
CA VAL A 151 -11.75 40.08 28.18
C VAL A 151 -12.17 39.31 29.45
N SER A 152 -11.47 38.18 29.71
CA SER A 152 -10.53 38.09 30.84
C SER A 152 -9.63 36.85 30.72
N TYR A 153 -8.33 37.10 30.55
CA TYR A 153 -7.28 36.16 30.92
C TYR A 153 -7.11 36.23 32.43
N THR A 154 -7.23 35.10 33.12
CA THR A 154 -6.68 34.93 34.46
C THR A 154 -6.02 33.57 34.54
N SER A 155 -4.70 33.62 34.40
CA SER A 155 -3.73 32.75 35.05
C SER A 155 -4.01 32.66 36.56
N LEU A 156 -3.62 31.55 37.20
CA LEU A 156 -2.72 31.49 38.38
C LEU A 156 -2.58 30.04 38.90
N PRO A 157 -1.57 29.74 39.74
CA PRO A 157 -0.67 28.61 39.57
C PRO A 157 -0.75 27.61 40.75
N ILE A 158 0.15 26.62 40.79
CA ILE A 158 1.06 26.38 41.94
C ILE A 158 1.97 25.18 41.63
N SER A 159 3.26 25.46 41.75
CA SER A 159 4.39 24.54 41.73
C SER A 159 4.44 23.61 42.96
N ARG A 160 5.05 22.44 42.78
CA ARG A 160 6.11 21.81 43.62
C ARG A 160 6.19 20.34 43.18
N GLU A 161 7.20 19.93 42.41
CA GLU A 161 8.60 19.74 42.82
C GLU A 161 8.74 19.19 44.24
N SER A 162 8.93 17.88 44.30
CA SER A 162 9.71 17.24 45.36
C SER A 162 10.36 16.00 44.78
N GLY A 163 11.55 16.19 44.20
CA GLY A 163 12.51 15.12 44.05
C GLY A 163 12.83 14.56 45.44
N GLN A 164 12.64 13.26 45.62
CA GLN A 164 13.08 12.56 46.81
C GLN A 164 14.18 11.59 46.39
N THR A 165 15.40 12.14 46.33
CA THR A 165 16.64 11.39 46.33
C THR A 165 16.73 10.60 47.63
N LYS A 166 16.71 9.27 47.53
CA LYS A 166 17.14 8.41 48.64
C LYS A 166 18.68 8.45 48.70
N PRO A 167 19.28 8.64 49.90
CA PRO A 167 20.73 8.69 50.06
C PRO A 167 21.37 7.30 49.91
N TYR A 168 22.57 7.32 49.35
CA TYR A 168 23.48 6.20 49.12
C TYR A 168 23.89 5.51 50.44
N ASP A 169 23.85 4.17 50.46
CA ASP A 169 24.26 3.30 51.58
C ASP A 169 25.37 2.33 51.08
N PRO A 170 26.63 2.51 51.50
CA PRO A 170 27.77 1.73 50.97
C PRO A 170 28.02 0.36 51.63
N VAL A 171 27.13 -0.21 52.44
CA VAL A 171 27.43 -1.43 53.23
C VAL A 171 26.69 -2.68 52.74
N ARG A 172 26.66 -2.93 51.42
CA ARG A 172 26.04 -4.17 50.88
C ARG A 172 26.79 -4.91 49.77
N ASP A 173 27.98 -4.48 49.37
CA ASP A 173 28.81 -5.24 48.42
C ASP A 173 30.24 -5.42 48.95
N LEU A 174 30.38 -6.30 49.93
CA LEU A 174 31.59 -7.09 50.23
C LEU A 174 31.20 -8.43 50.86
#